data_AF-A0A975C9V2-F1
#
_entry.id   AF-A0A975C9V2-F1
#
_cell.length_a   1.000
_cell.length_b   1.000
_cell.length_c   1.000
_cell.angle_alpha   90.00
_cell.angle_beta   90.00
_cell.angle_gamma   90.00
#
_symmetry.space_group_name_H-M   'P 1'
#
loop_
_entity.id
_entity.type
_entity.pdbx_description
1 polymer ?
#
loop_
_entity_poly.entity_id
_entity_poly.type
_entity_poly.pdbx_seq_one_letter_code
_entity_poly.pdbx_strand_id
1 'polypeptide(L)'
;MKKTVLAGAFMGATLLLGACSDKAPQQSDDQAIQQETAAEKQATPESQGAIDKSDTAKSDEALKEEFSKAKGVSSISLIVTEDSGGYVLVDFEVEDDMTKENAEQLAAAFLNKAEEAYPEDKIDIQARKNGESFVQQTKE
;
A
#
# COMPACT_ATOMS: atom_id res chain seq x y z
N MET A 1 4.95 -43.62 25.93
CA MET A 1 6.33 -43.32 26.39
C MET A 1 7.06 -42.74 25.19
N LYS A 2 7.68 -41.55 25.17
CA LYS A 2 8.36 -40.73 26.17
C LYS A 2 8.01 -39.24 25.98
N LYS A 3 7.84 -38.52 27.10
CA LYS A 3 7.95 -37.05 27.20
C LYS A 3 9.42 -36.64 27.02
N THR A 4 9.72 -35.39 26.68
CA THR A 4 10.51 -34.47 27.54
C THR A 4 10.70 -33.12 26.85
N VAL A 5 10.34 -32.08 27.60
CA VAL A 5 10.55 -30.64 27.42
C VAL A 5 12.01 -30.30 27.68
N LEU A 6 12.56 -29.31 26.98
CA LEU A 6 13.70 -28.54 27.49
C LEU A 6 13.53 -27.06 27.15
N ALA A 7 13.13 -26.33 28.19
CA ALA A 7 13.30 -24.89 28.34
C ALA A 7 14.77 -24.58 28.62
N GLY A 8 15.25 -23.40 28.25
CA GLY A 8 16.57 -22.92 28.68
C GLY A 8 16.91 -21.54 28.13
N ALA A 9 16.95 -20.58 29.04
CA ALA A 9 17.10 -19.14 28.83
C ALA A 9 18.54 -18.68 28.56
N PHE A 10 18.69 -17.55 27.86
CA PHE A 10 19.81 -16.61 27.99
C PHE A 10 19.21 -15.19 27.95
N MET A 11 19.11 -14.51 29.10
CA MET A 11 19.99 -13.39 29.52
C MET A 11 20.06 -12.29 28.45
N GLY A 12 19.66 -11.03 28.66
CA GLY A 12 19.71 -10.21 29.87
C GLY A 12 20.56 -8.96 29.59
N ALA A 13 20.08 -7.81 30.07
CA ALA A 13 20.68 -6.45 30.10
C ALA A 13 20.63 -5.64 28.78
N THR A 14 19.84 -4.56 28.60
CA THR A 14 19.67 -3.27 29.30
C THR A 14 20.86 -2.31 29.28
N LEU A 15 20.53 -1.08 28.85
CA LEU A 15 21.17 0.23 29.05
C LEU A 15 22.25 0.65 28.06
N LEU A 16 21.96 1.73 27.32
CA LEU A 16 22.77 2.95 27.34
C LEU A 16 21.88 4.17 27.06
N LEU A 17 21.43 4.83 28.14
CA LEU A 17 20.98 6.21 28.10
C LEU A 17 22.20 7.09 27.77
N GLY A 18 22.25 7.64 26.55
CA GLY A 18 23.15 8.72 26.19
C GLY A 18 22.55 10.06 26.58
N ALA A 19 22.64 10.43 27.86
CA ALA A 19 22.45 11.80 28.30
C ALA A 19 23.73 12.59 27.98
N CYS A 20 23.67 13.50 27.01
CA CYS A 20 24.51 14.69 27.00
C CYS A 20 23.65 15.83 27.59
N SER A 21 23.91 16.15 28.84
CA SER A 21 23.59 17.46 29.41
C SER A 21 24.91 18.19 29.59
N ASP A 22 25.01 19.43 29.15
CA ASP A 22 25.80 20.40 29.90
C ASP A 22 25.27 21.84 29.68
N LYS A 23 25.07 22.50 30.83
CA LYS A 23 24.94 23.94 31.09
C LYS A 23 23.64 24.71 30.80
N ALA A 24 22.83 24.82 31.85
CA ALA A 24 22.16 26.07 32.23
C ALA A 24 23.12 26.96 33.05
N PRO A 25 22.88 28.29 33.15
CA PRO A 25 22.14 28.79 34.32
C PRO A 25 21.19 30.00 34.09
N GLN A 26 20.01 29.90 34.73
CA GLN A 26 19.26 30.87 35.57
C GLN A 26 18.92 32.33 35.16
N GLN A 27 17.62 32.65 35.38
CA GLN A 27 16.98 33.92 35.85
C GLN A 27 16.89 35.10 34.85
N SER A 28 15.81 35.90 34.75
CA SER A 28 14.62 36.21 35.57
C SER A 28 13.50 36.83 34.69
N ASP A 29 12.28 36.90 35.25
CA ASP A 29 11.06 37.61 34.82
C ASP A 29 11.22 38.86 33.94
N ASP A 30 10.35 39.05 32.93
CA ASP A 30 9.28 40.07 32.97
C ASP A 30 8.34 39.95 31.74
N GLN A 31 7.19 40.59 31.88
CA GLN A 31 5.95 40.54 31.12
C GLN A 31 6.05 40.78 29.61
N ALA A 32 5.15 40.17 28.83
CA ALA A 32 4.10 40.86 28.05
C ALA A 32 3.48 39.97 26.98
N ILE A 33 2.14 39.91 26.99
CA ILE A 33 1.27 39.38 25.95
C ILE A 33 1.47 40.20 24.66
N GLN A 34 1.60 39.56 23.49
CA GLN A 34 0.93 39.99 22.25
C GLN A 34 0.97 38.91 21.17
N GLN A 35 -0.19 38.73 20.58
CA GLN A 35 -0.62 37.82 19.53
C GLN A 35 -0.38 38.50 18.18
N GLU A 36 0.28 37.86 17.20
CA GLU A 36 -0.05 37.93 15.76
C GLU A 36 0.94 37.16 14.86
N THR A 37 0.38 36.16 14.17
CA THR A 37 0.50 35.80 12.74
C THR A 37 1.65 36.38 11.90
N ALA A 38 2.46 35.52 11.28
CA ALA A 38 2.54 35.34 9.83
C ALA A 38 3.73 34.46 9.42
N ALA A 39 3.51 33.71 8.34
CA ALA A 39 4.35 32.65 7.79
C ALA A 39 5.78 33.07 7.44
N GLU A 40 6.75 32.25 7.83
CA GLU A 40 8.08 32.23 7.22
C GLU A 40 8.38 30.84 6.65
N LYS A 41 8.63 30.84 5.34
CA LYS A 41 8.90 29.69 4.48
C LYS A 41 10.00 28.81 5.06
N GLN A 42 9.64 27.62 5.52
CA GLN A 42 10.63 26.55 5.69
C GLN A 42 10.69 25.76 4.38
N ALA A 43 11.81 25.94 3.68
CA ALA A 43 12.17 25.18 2.50
C ALA A 43 12.13 23.67 2.82
N THR A 44 11.18 22.97 2.21
CA THR A 44 11.21 21.52 2.09
C THR A 44 12.43 21.12 1.26
N PRO A 45 13.22 20.11 1.69
CA PRO A 45 14.25 19.53 0.85
C PRO A 45 13.60 18.98 -0.41
N GLU A 46 14.26 19.23 -1.53
CA GLU A 46 13.82 18.87 -2.88
C GLU A 46 13.32 17.43 -2.92
N SER A 47 12.01 17.28 -3.15
CA SER A 47 11.45 16.08 -3.75
C SER A 47 12.25 15.85 -5.04
N GLN A 48 13.18 14.90 -5.02
CA GLN A 48 13.67 14.27 -6.25
C GLN A 48 12.44 14.00 -7.11
N GLY A 49 12.42 14.58 -8.31
CA GLY A 49 11.22 14.78 -9.09
C GLY A 49 10.30 13.57 -9.03
N ALA A 50 9.11 13.75 -8.44
CA ALA A 50 8.01 12.86 -8.70
C ALA A 50 7.79 12.95 -10.22
N ILE A 51 8.37 12.00 -10.96
CA ILE A 51 8.06 11.82 -12.37
C ILE A 51 6.57 11.57 -12.37
N ASP A 52 5.81 12.53 -12.88
CA ASP A 52 4.38 12.41 -13.00
C ASP A 52 4.11 11.32 -14.04
N LYS A 53 3.90 10.09 -13.57
CA LYS A 53 3.59 8.94 -14.41
C LYS A 53 2.14 8.95 -14.89
N SER A 54 1.36 9.98 -14.55
CA SER A 54 -0.04 10.09 -14.97
C SER A 54 -0.23 10.22 -16.47
N ASP A 55 0.80 10.65 -17.21
CA ASP A 55 0.67 10.88 -18.66
C ASP A 55 0.55 9.57 -19.46
N THR A 56 1.00 8.43 -18.91
CA THR A 56 0.92 7.11 -19.59
C THR A 56 0.04 6.09 -18.88
N ALA A 57 -0.32 6.36 -17.62
CA ALA A 57 -1.20 5.52 -16.82
C ALA A 57 -2.63 6.07 -16.79
N LYS A 58 -3.59 5.27 -17.23
CA LYS A 58 -5.02 5.59 -17.24
C LYS A 58 -5.81 4.51 -16.52
N SER A 59 -7.07 4.81 -16.20
CA SER A 59 -8.01 3.84 -15.63
C SER A 59 -9.14 3.63 -16.63
N ASP A 60 -9.49 2.37 -16.89
CA ASP A 60 -10.70 2.00 -17.63
C ASP A 60 -11.88 1.97 -16.66
N GLU A 61 -12.60 3.09 -16.58
CA GLU A 61 -13.72 3.22 -15.64
C GLU A 61 -14.87 2.27 -15.98
N ALA A 62 -15.06 1.88 -17.26
CA ALA A 62 -16.14 0.96 -17.64
C ALA A 62 -15.85 -0.45 -17.15
N LEU A 63 -14.64 -0.95 -17.41
CA LEU A 63 -14.21 -2.28 -16.98
C LEU A 63 -14.10 -2.36 -15.45
N LYS A 64 -13.58 -1.31 -14.82
CA LYS A 64 -13.54 -1.17 -13.36
C LYS A 64 -14.92 -1.19 -12.73
N GLU A 65 -15.90 -0.48 -13.31
CA GLU A 65 -17.28 -0.50 -12.83
C GLU A 65 -17.90 -1.89 -12.97
N GLU A 66 -17.66 -2.60 -14.09
CA GLU A 66 -18.12 -3.97 -14.30
C GLU A 66 -17.58 -4.90 -13.21
N PHE A 67 -16.28 -4.86 -12.95
CA PHE A 67 -15.63 -5.68 -11.93
C PHE A 67 -16.08 -5.34 -10.52
N SER A 68 -16.33 -4.06 -10.22
CA SER A 68 -16.83 -3.62 -8.91
C SER A 68 -18.20 -4.19 -8.54
N LYS A 69 -18.99 -4.63 -9.54
CA LYS A 69 -20.32 -5.25 -9.34
C LYS A 69 -20.23 -6.74 -9.02
N ALA A 70 -19.04 -7.35 -9.12
CA ALA A 70 -18.88 -8.76 -8.82
C ALA A 70 -19.16 -9.05 -7.34
N LYS A 71 -19.85 -10.17 -7.10
CA LYS A 71 -20.23 -10.55 -5.74
C LYS A 71 -18.99 -10.81 -4.88
N GLY A 72 -18.96 -10.19 -3.70
CA GLY A 72 -17.89 -10.37 -2.72
C GLY A 72 -16.64 -9.55 -3.00
N VAL A 73 -16.71 -8.57 -3.91
CA VAL A 73 -15.69 -7.52 -4.10
C VAL A 73 -16.09 -6.28 -3.29
N SER A 74 -15.19 -5.81 -2.44
CA SER A 74 -15.42 -4.62 -1.60
C SER A 74 -14.76 -3.36 -2.16
N SER A 75 -13.67 -3.49 -2.92
CA SER A 75 -13.02 -2.39 -3.62
C SER A 75 -12.21 -2.89 -4.81
N ILE A 76 -11.98 -2.00 -5.78
CA ILE A 76 -11.16 -2.31 -6.95
C ILE A 76 -10.39 -1.09 -7.45
N SER A 77 -9.16 -1.34 -7.88
CA SER A 77 -8.28 -0.44 -8.59
C SER A 77 -7.90 -1.08 -9.93
N LEU A 78 -7.98 -0.31 -11.00
CA LEU A 78 -7.58 -0.75 -12.33
C LEU A 78 -6.67 0.31 -12.93
N ILE A 79 -5.49 -0.10 -13.37
CA ILE A 79 -4.48 0.76 -13.99
C ILE A 79 -4.08 0.13 -15.32
N VAL A 80 -4.19 0.91 -16.39
CA VAL A 80 -3.76 0.57 -17.73
C VAL A 80 -2.61 1.49 -18.09
N THR A 81 -1.50 0.92 -18.53
CA THR A 81 -0.33 1.67 -19.00
C THR A 81 -0.12 1.37 -20.47
N GLU A 82 0.15 2.40 -21.26
CA GLU A 82 0.40 2.25 -22.71
C GLU A 82 1.90 2.23 -23.05
N ASP A 83 2.76 2.57 -22.10
CA ASP A 83 4.20 2.55 -22.29
C ASP A 83 4.78 1.12 -22.23
N SER A 84 5.90 0.93 -22.94
CA SER A 84 6.73 -0.28 -22.84
C SER A 84 6.01 -1.62 -23.06
N GLY A 85 5.00 -1.64 -23.95
CA GLY A 85 4.36 -2.87 -24.40
C GLY A 85 3.03 -3.21 -23.73
N GLY A 86 2.40 -2.23 -23.07
CA GLY A 86 1.03 -2.38 -22.56
C GLY A 86 0.96 -3.22 -21.28
N TYR A 87 0.41 -2.65 -20.21
CA TYR A 87 0.22 -3.39 -18.96
C TYR A 87 -1.09 -3.01 -18.28
N VAL A 88 -1.86 -4.01 -17.88
CA VAL A 88 -3.10 -3.90 -17.13
C VAL A 88 -2.90 -4.51 -15.74
N LEU A 89 -3.07 -3.69 -14.71
CA LEU A 89 -3.04 -4.08 -13.30
C LEU A 89 -4.45 -3.97 -12.74
N VAL A 90 -4.97 -5.07 -12.18
CA VAL A 90 -6.25 -5.09 -11.47
C VAL A 90 -6.02 -5.58 -10.04
N ASP A 91 -6.13 -4.67 -9.08
CA ASP A 91 -6.08 -4.97 -7.66
C ASP A 91 -7.51 -4.88 -7.10
N PHE A 92 -8.02 -5.95 -6.48
CA PHE A 92 -9.34 -5.92 -5.86
C PHE A 92 -9.35 -6.58 -4.48
N GLU A 93 -10.16 -6.03 -3.57
CA GLU A 93 -10.33 -6.55 -2.22
C GLU A 93 -11.57 -7.45 -2.16
N VAL A 94 -11.44 -8.65 -1.60
CA VAL A 94 -12.55 -9.58 -1.39
C VAL A 94 -13.06 -9.54 0.05
N GLU A 95 -14.32 -9.92 0.24
CA GLU A 95 -14.95 -10.04 1.57
C GLU A 95 -14.30 -11.12 2.45
N ASP A 96 -14.43 -10.98 3.77
CA ASP A 96 -13.80 -11.84 4.78
C ASP A 96 -14.23 -13.32 4.73
N ASP A 97 -15.42 -13.60 4.21
CA ASP A 97 -15.94 -14.96 4.06
C ASP A 97 -15.57 -15.60 2.71
N MET A 98 -14.93 -14.86 1.80
CA MET A 98 -14.49 -15.36 0.50
C MET A 98 -13.48 -16.51 0.66
N THR A 99 -13.77 -17.65 0.02
CA THR A 99 -12.85 -18.79 -0.03
C THR A 99 -11.78 -18.56 -1.11
N LYS A 100 -10.64 -19.24 -0.97
CA LYS A 100 -9.57 -19.14 -1.95
C LYS A 100 -10.01 -19.61 -3.34
N GLU A 101 -10.75 -20.71 -3.42
CA GLU A 101 -11.28 -21.25 -4.67
C GLU A 101 -12.20 -20.25 -5.38
N ASN A 102 -13.10 -19.59 -4.65
CA ASN A 102 -13.98 -18.57 -5.23
C ASN A 102 -13.19 -17.34 -5.70
N ALA A 103 -12.18 -16.91 -4.93
CA ALA A 103 -11.30 -15.82 -5.33
C ALA A 103 -10.45 -16.17 -6.56
N GLU A 104 -10.02 -17.42 -6.70
CA GLU A 104 -9.33 -17.94 -7.91
C GLU A 104 -10.25 -17.93 -9.12
N GLN A 105 -11.50 -18.38 -8.98
CA GLN A 105 -12.49 -18.30 -10.06
C GLN A 105 -12.79 -16.86 -10.47
N LEU A 106 -12.90 -15.96 -9.50
CA LEU A 106 -13.17 -14.54 -9.75
C LEU A 106 -11.98 -13.87 -10.44
N ALA A 107 -10.76 -14.10 -9.95
CA ALA A 107 -9.54 -13.58 -10.57
C ALA A 107 -9.38 -14.10 -12.02
N ALA A 108 -9.68 -15.38 -12.28
CA ALA A 108 -9.68 -15.93 -13.63
C ALA A 108 -10.75 -15.30 -14.53
N ALA A 109 -11.94 -15.00 -14.00
CA ALA A 109 -12.99 -14.30 -14.74
C ALA A 109 -12.58 -12.88 -15.11
N PHE A 110 -11.94 -12.15 -14.18
CA PHE A 110 -11.39 -10.81 -14.44
C PHE A 110 -10.24 -10.84 -15.44
N LEU A 111 -9.36 -11.85 -15.36
CA LEU A 111 -8.29 -12.05 -16.33
C LEU A 111 -8.86 -12.22 -17.74
N ASN A 112 -9.82 -13.13 -17.95
CA ASN A 112 -10.43 -13.35 -19.26
C ASN A 112 -11.08 -12.07 -19.82
N LYS A 113 -11.73 -11.28 -18.96
CA LYS A 113 -12.36 -10.01 -19.35
C LYS A 113 -11.33 -8.95 -19.72
N ALA A 114 -10.26 -8.84 -18.95
CA ALA A 114 -9.16 -7.95 -19.25
C ALA A 114 -8.45 -8.38 -20.55
N GLU A 115 -8.31 -9.68 -20.81
CA GLU A 115 -7.75 -10.21 -22.06
C GLU A 115 -8.60 -9.86 -23.28
N GLU A 116 -9.93 -9.88 -23.16
CA GLU A 116 -10.84 -9.46 -24.22
C GLU A 116 -10.69 -7.97 -24.55
N ALA A 117 -10.47 -7.14 -23.54
CA ALA A 117 -10.33 -5.69 -23.69
C ALA A 117 -8.91 -5.25 -24.12
N TYR A 118 -7.88 -5.97 -23.65
CA TYR A 118 -6.46 -5.65 -23.81
C TYR A 118 -5.68 -6.89 -24.29
N PRO A 119 -5.93 -7.37 -25.53
CA PRO A 119 -5.42 -8.66 -26.00
C PRO A 119 -3.89 -8.70 -26.16
N GLU A 120 -3.26 -7.56 -26.44
CA GLU A 120 -1.81 -7.44 -26.65
C GLU A 120 -1.04 -7.01 -25.40
N ASP A 121 -1.75 -6.65 -24.32
CA ASP A 121 -1.13 -6.17 -23.09
C ASP A 121 -0.85 -7.33 -22.13
N LYS A 122 0.14 -7.11 -21.28
CA LYS A 122 0.38 -7.94 -20.09
C LYS A 122 -0.67 -7.65 -19.04
N ILE A 123 -1.13 -8.67 -18.34
CA ILE A 123 -2.23 -8.53 -17.39
C ILE A 123 -1.84 -9.19 -16.08
N ASP A 124 -2.01 -8.46 -14.98
CA ASP A 124 -1.87 -8.98 -13.62
C ASP A 124 -3.13 -8.66 -12.82
N ILE A 125 -3.73 -9.72 -12.28
CA ILE A 125 -4.95 -9.68 -11.49
C ILE A 125 -4.62 -10.16 -10.08
N GLN A 126 -4.73 -9.27 -9.09
CA GLN A 126 -4.46 -9.57 -7.70
C GLN A 126 -5.71 -9.39 -6.84
N ALA A 127 -6.17 -10.49 -6.25
CA ALA A 127 -7.15 -10.48 -5.19
C ALA A 127 -6.45 -10.30 -3.84
N ARG A 128 -6.92 -9.34 -3.05
CA ARG A 128 -6.47 -9.09 -1.67
C ARG A 128 -7.56 -9.39 -0.67
N LYS A 129 -7.15 -9.79 0.52
CA LYS A 129 -8.03 -10.06 1.65
C LYS A 129 -7.41 -9.51 2.92
N ASN A 130 -8.11 -8.60 3.59
CA ASN A 130 -7.59 -7.80 4.69
C ASN A 130 -6.30 -7.04 4.34
N GLY A 131 -6.20 -6.56 3.09
CA GLY A 131 -5.03 -5.85 2.58
C GLY A 131 -3.80 -6.72 2.27
N GLU A 132 -3.87 -8.04 2.46
CA GLU A 132 -2.81 -8.99 2.10
C GLU A 132 -3.12 -9.68 0.76
N SER A 133 -2.07 -10.05 0.00
CA SER A 133 -2.25 -10.82 -1.23
C SER A 133 -2.86 -12.20 -0.92
N PHE A 134 -3.95 -12.52 -1.62
CA PHE A 134 -4.72 -13.74 -1.39
C PHE A 134 -4.67 -14.69 -2.60
N VAL A 135 -4.87 -14.14 -3.80
CA VAL A 135 -4.76 -14.85 -5.08
C VAL A 135 -4.15 -13.91 -6.11
N GLN A 136 -3.34 -14.45 -7.02
CA GLN A 136 -2.78 -13.70 -8.14
C GLN A 136 -2.85 -14.55 -9.43
N GLN A 137 -3.18 -13.91 -10.54
CA GLN A 137 -3.21 -14.51 -11.88
C GLN A 137 -2.58 -13.55 -12.88
N THR A 138 -1.69 -14.06 -13.73
CA THR A 138 -0.92 -13.24 -14.68
C THR A 138 -0.96 -13.82 -16.09
N LYS A 139 -1.02 -12.95 -17.09
CA LYS A 139 -0.74 -13.23 -18.50
C LYS A 139 0.41 -12.34 -18.98
N GLU A 140 1.34 -12.93 -19.74
CA GLU A 140 2.48 -12.26 -20.37
C GLU A 140 2.28 -11.94 -21.85
#